data_AF-A0A848Z3D0-F1
#
_entry.id   AF-A0A848Z3D0-F1
#
_cell.length_a   1.000
_cell.length_b   1.000
_cell.length_c   1.000
_cell.angle_alpha   90.00
_cell.angle_beta   90.00
_cell.angle_gamma   90.00
#
_symmetry.space_group_name_H-M   'P 1'
#
loop_
_entity.id
_entity.type
_entity.pdbx_description
1 polymer ?
#
loop_
_entity_poly.entity_id
_entity_poly.type
_entity_poly.pdbx_seq_one_letter_code
_entity_poly.pdbx_strand_id
1 'polypeptide(L)'
;MKLLIYQPDGHPLENVLRQGLTTKGHEIESFFFPDIAALTAGLRQASGGDIILILVPPDKKELSRLAMMRAPLLDKKIILILPDNREETISTAHRLHPRYISDADGDFSDTIAVLSKMIGNAGSHAPGELIADPAHG
;
A
#
# COMPACT_ATOMS: atom_id res chain seq x y z
N MET A 1 -12.69 3.98 -4.91
CA MET A 1 -11.67 3.17 -4.21
C MET A 1 -10.74 4.14 -3.50
N LYS A 2 -10.20 3.82 -2.32
CA LYS A 2 -9.45 4.81 -1.53
C LYS A 2 -7.98 4.44 -1.44
N LEU A 3 -7.12 5.43 -1.68
CA LEU A 3 -5.68 5.31 -1.53
C LEU A 3 -5.27 6.19 -0.34
N LEU A 4 -4.73 5.57 0.70
CA LEU A 4 -4.19 6.28 1.85
C LEU A 4 -2.66 6.23 1.78
N ILE A 5 -2.03 7.39 1.68
CA ILE A 5 -0.58 7.53 1.51
C ILE A 5 -0.01 8.18 2.76
N TYR A 6 0.87 7.47 3.45
CA TYR A 6 1.71 8.05 4.49
C TYR A 6 3.08 8.34 3.91
N GLN A 7 3.47 9.60 3.90
CA GLN A 7 4.77 10.08 3.44
C GLN A 7 5.08 11.41 4.12
N PRO A 8 6.37 11.75 4.32
CA PRO A 8 6.73 13.10 4.75
C PRO A 8 6.30 14.15 3.70
N ASP A 9 6.04 15.38 4.15
CA ASP A 9 5.74 16.51 3.27
C ASP A 9 6.82 16.71 2.20
N GLY A 10 6.40 16.98 0.96
CA GLY A 10 7.30 17.24 -0.17
C GLY A 10 7.99 16.00 -0.76
N HIS A 11 7.58 14.79 -0.37
CA HIS A 11 8.15 13.56 -0.93
C HIS A 11 7.83 13.40 -2.44
N PRO A 12 8.81 13.03 -3.28
CA PRO A 12 8.65 13.01 -4.75
C PRO A 12 7.56 12.06 -5.26
N LEU A 13 7.26 11.02 -4.48
CA LEU A 13 6.18 10.07 -4.77
C LEU A 13 4.82 10.75 -4.94
N GLU A 14 4.54 11.87 -4.26
CA GLU A 14 3.28 12.60 -4.42
C GLU A 14 3.02 12.96 -5.89
N ASN A 15 4.03 13.54 -6.54
CA ASN A 15 3.93 13.99 -7.92
C ASN A 15 3.84 12.80 -8.88
N VAL A 16 4.60 11.74 -8.60
CA VAL A 16 4.57 10.49 -9.40
C VAL A 16 3.20 9.82 -9.30
N LEU A 17 2.61 9.74 -8.11
CA LEU A 17 1.26 9.21 -7.92
C LEU A 17 0.23 10.06 -8.64
N ARG A 18 0.29 11.39 -8.49
CA ARG A 18 -0.63 12.30 -9.19
C ARG A 18 -0.59 12.13 -10.71
N GLN A 19 0.58 11.87 -11.28
CA GLN A 19 0.73 11.62 -12.72
C GLN A 19 0.32 10.19 -13.12
N GLY A 20 0.76 9.18 -12.36
CA GLY A 20 0.54 7.76 -12.63
C GLY A 20 -0.90 7.28 -12.38
N LEU A 21 -1.65 7.97 -11.50
CA LEU A 21 -3.05 7.64 -11.19
C LEU A 21 -4.06 8.05 -12.29
N THR A 22 -3.60 8.44 -13.48
CA THR A 22 -4.45 8.62 -14.69
C THR A 22 -4.97 7.29 -15.25
N THR A 23 -5.27 6.32 -14.38
CA THR A 23 -5.71 4.99 -14.79
C THR A 23 -7.17 5.06 -15.24
N LYS A 24 -7.41 4.75 -16.50
CA LYS A 24 -8.72 4.83 -17.18
C LYS A 24 -9.85 4.19 -16.34
N GLY A 25 -10.86 4.98 -15.97
CA GLY A 25 -12.17 4.49 -15.55
C GLY A 25 -12.39 4.23 -14.05
N HIS A 26 -11.41 4.48 -13.18
CA HIS A 26 -11.60 4.37 -11.72
C HIS A 26 -11.37 5.73 -11.04
N GLU A 27 -12.41 6.25 -10.36
CA GLU A 27 -12.28 7.38 -9.45
C GLU A 27 -11.57 6.89 -8.17
N ILE A 28 -10.28 7.23 -8.06
CA ILE A 28 -9.44 6.90 -6.92
C ILE A 28 -9.30 8.16 -6.08
N GLU A 29 -9.81 8.11 -4.86
CA GLU A 29 -9.63 9.18 -3.88
C GLU A 29 -8.30 8.96 -3.17
N SER A 30 -7.33 9.84 -3.43
CA SER A 30 -6.01 9.83 -2.77
C SER A 30 -5.99 10.76 -1.57
N PHE A 31 -5.60 10.23 -0.42
CA PHE A 31 -5.44 10.98 0.83
C PHE A 31 -4.00 10.89 1.30
N PHE A 32 -3.37 12.03 1.52
CA PHE A 32 -1.97 12.14 1.95
C PHE A 32 -1.91 12.48 3.44
N PHE A 33 -1.04 11.78 4.18
CA PHE A 33 -0.87 11.94 5.62
C PHE A 33 0.61 12.13 5.93
N PRO A 34 1.00 13.27 6.52
CA PRO A 34 2.40 13.59 6.80
C PRO A 34 2.97 12.80 7.99
N ASP A 35 2.11 12.30 8.86
CA ASP A 35 2.50 11.62 10.09
C ASP A 35 1.58 10.42 10.42
N ILE A 36 2.07 9.54 11.30
CA ILE A 36 1.38 8.32 11.70
C ILE A 36 0.05 8.63 12.42
N ALA A 37 -0.04 9.73 13.17
CA ALA A 37 -1.25 10.09 13.90
C ALA A 37 -2.36 10.49 12.93
N ALA A 38 -2.03 11.29 11.91
CA ALA A 38 -2.93 11.67 10.82
C ALA A 38 -3.39 10.44 10.04
N LEU A 39 -2.48 9.54 9.65
CA LEU A 39 -2.81 8.27 8.98
C LEU A 39 -3.80 7.45 9.81
N THR A 40 -3.57 7.34 11.12
CA THR A 40 -4.40 6.54 12.02
C THR A 40 -5.80 7.12 12.17
N ALA A 41 -5.91 8.45 12.29
CA ALA A 41 -7.19 9.14 12.29
C ALA A 41 -7.93 8.95 10.96
N GLY A 42 -7.21 8.98 9.85
CA GLY A 42 -7.73 8.68 8.51
C GLY A 42 -8.24 7.23 8.39
N LEU A 43 -7.47 6.25 8.86
CA LEU A 43 -7.86 4.83 8.85
C LEU A 43 -9.12 4.54 9.66
N ARG A 44 -9.28 5.21 10.81
CA ARG A 44 -10.50 5.08 11.63
C ARG A 44 -11.73 5.62 10.90
N GLN A 45 -11.59 6.72 10.18
CA GLN A 45 -12.67 7.34 9.41
C GLN A 45 -12.96 6.60 8.10
N ALA A 46 -11.94 6.03 7.46
CA ALA A 46 -12.03 5.24 6.25
C ALA A 46 -12.52 3.80 6.54
N SER A 47 -13.56 3.66 7.35
CA SER A 47 -14.17 2.36 7.66
C SER A 47 -15.05 1.89 6.49
N GLY A 48 -14.55 0.96 5.68
CA GLY A 48 -15.29 0.29 4.59
C GLY A 48 -14.76 0.57 3.18
N GLY A 49 -14.85 -0.43 2.30
CA GLY A 49 -14.39 -0.38 0.90
C GLY A 49 -12.98 -0.95 0.69
N ASP A 50 -12.58 -1.06 -0.60
CA ASP A 50 -11.23 -1.48 -0.98
C ASP A 50 -10.26 -0.31 -0.73
N ILE A 51 -9.33 -0.51 0.21
CA ILE A 51 -8.34 0.48 0.64
C ILE A 51 -6.96 -0.07 0.34
N ILE A 52 -6.17 0.71 -0.40
CA ILE A 52 -4.73 0.48 -0.56
C ILE A 52 -4.00 1.49 0.32
N LEU A 53 -3.02 1.00 1.08
CA LEU A 53 -2.11 1.83 1.85
C LEU A 53 -0.76 1.89 1.14
N ILE A 54 -0.21 3.08 1.02
CA ILE A 54 1.18 3.30 0.62
C ILE A 54 1.89 3.92 1.82
N LEU A 55 2.93 3.25 2.33
CA LEU A 55 3.67 3.68 3.51
C LEU A 55 5.10 4.02 3.10
N VAL A 56 5.53 5.25 3.37
CA VAL A 56 6.87 5.77 3.08
C VAL A 56 7.49 6.32 4.37
N PRO A 57 7.91 5.44 5.30
CA PRO A 57 8.63 5.88 6.48
C PRO A 57 9.96 6.57 6.10
N PRO A 58 10.22 7.79 6.62
CA PRO A 58 11.46 8.51 6.32
C PRO A 58 12.71 7.82 6.91
N ASP A 59 12.52 6.97 7.93
CA ASP A 59 13.59 6.28 8.62
C ASP A 59 13.08 5.02 9.33
N LYS A 60 14.03 4.16 9.72
CA LYS A 60 13.76 2.91 10.44
C LYS A 60 12.96 3.12 11.74
N LYS A 61 13.11 4.27 12.40
CA LYS A 61 12.40 4.57 13.66
C LYS A 61 10.90 4.74 13.38
N GLU A 62 10.54 5.48 12.34
CA GLU A 62 9.14 5.59 11.88
C GLU A 62 8.61 4.24 11.39
N LEU A 63 9.39 3.46 10.63
CA LEU A 63 8.99 2.11 10.23
C LEU A 63 8.67 1.21 11.45
N SER A 64 9.48 1.30 12.50
CA SER A 64 9.27 0.54 13.74
C SER A 64 7.98 0.97 14.44
N ARG A 65 7.66 2.27 14.45
CA ARG A 65 6.39 2.79 14.99
C ARG A 65 5.20 2.28 14.20
N LEU A 66 5.27 2.30 12.87
CA LEU A 66 4.24 1.67 12.00
C LEU A 66 4.07 0.19 12.34
N ALA A 67 5.17 -0.55 12.50
CA ALA A 67 5.16 -1.97 12.82
C ALA A 67 4.57 -2.28 14.20
N MET A 68 4.55 -1.31 15.13
CA MET A 68 3.84 -1.43 16.41
C MET A 68 2.33 -1.23 16.26
N MET A 69 1.87 -0.58 15.18
CA MET A 69 0.46 -0.27 14.91
C MET A 69 -0.23 -1.35 14.07
N ARG A 70 0.00 -2.62 14.40
CA ARG A 70 -0.49 -3.76 13.61
C ARG A 70 -2.01 -3.80 13.44
N ALA A 71 -2.77 -3.44 14.47
CA ALA A 71 -4.23 -3.62 14.48
C ALA A 71 -4.96 -2.89 13.32
N PRO A 72 -4.77 -1.57 13.10
CA PRO A 72 -5.42 -0.88 11.99
C PRO A 72 -4.86 -1.23 10.60
N LEU A 73 -3.65 -1.80 10.54
CA LEU A 73 -2.95 -2.18 9.30
C LEU A 73 -3.20 -3.63 8.89
N LEU A 74 -3.73 -4.45 9.80
CA LEU A 74 -4.00 -5.86 9.57
C LEU A 74 -5.02 -6.05 8.43
N ASP A 75 -4.76 -7.02 7.56
CA ASP A 75 -5.62 -7.38 6.41
C ASP A 75 -5.73 -6.29 5.33
N LYS A 76 -4.91 -5.23 5.39
CA LYS A 76 -4.90 -4.18 4.36
C LYS A 76 -3.91 -4.46 3.24
N LYS A 77 -4.23 -3.94 2.06
CA LYS A 77 -3.36 -3.96 0.88
C LYS A 77 -2.26 -2.91 1.05
N ILE A 78 -1.14 -3.29 1.67
CA ILE A 78 -0.04 -2.37 1.98
C ILE A 78 1.06 -2.46 0.91
N ILE A 79 1.44 -1.33 0.35
CA ILE A 79 2.67 -1.10 -0.40
C ILE A 79 3.61 -0.34 0.52
N LEU A 80 4.82 -0.85 0.73
CA LEU A 80 5.79 -0.26 1.65
C LEU A 80 7.04 0.16 0.87
N ILE A 81 7.45 1.41 1.05
CA ILE A 81 8.66 1.97 0.46
C ILE A 81 9.66 2.19 1.59
N LEU A 82 10.78 1.47 1.56
CA LEU A 82 11.77 1.48 2.61
C LEU A 82 12.71 2.68 2.47
N PRO A 83 13.12 3.27 3.60
CA PRO A 83 14.15 4.31 3.60
C PRO A 83 15.53 3.75 3.27
N ASP A 84 15.76 2.45 3.51
CA ASP A 84 17.03 1.77 3.25
C ASP A 84 16.86 0.25 3.13
N ASN A 85 17.77 -0.38 2.37
CA ASN A 85 17.79 -1.82 2.07
C ASN A 85 18.58 -2.65 3.10
N ARG A 86 18.66 -2.20 4.35
CA ARG A 86 19.33 -2.96 5.41
C ARG A 86 18.47 -4.13 5.85
N GLU A 87 19.11 -5.26 6.16
CA GLU A 87 18.41 -6.50 6.59
C GLU A 87 17.46 -6.27 7.77
N GLU A 88 17.85 -5.40 8.70
CA GLU A 88 17.04 -5.07 9.88
C GLU A 88 15.77 -4.27 9.53
N THR A 89 15.87 -3.39 8.53
CA THR A 89 14.77 -2.58 7.98
C THR A 89 13.81 -3.49 7.24
N ILE A 90 14.32 -4.39 6.39
CA ILE A 90 13.54 -5.40 5.66
C ILE A 90 12.82 -6.35 6.64
N SER A 91 13.52 -6.81 7.68
CA SER A 91 12.92 -7.69 8.70
C SER A 91 11.77 -6.99 9.43
N THR A 92 11.92 -5.70 9.73
CA THR A 92 10.86 -4.88 10.35
C THR A 92 9.71 -4.63 9.36
N ALA A 93 10.01 -4.42 8.09
CA ALA A 93 9.04 -4.24 7.02
C ALA A 93 8.11 -5.45 6.87
N HIS A 94 8.64 -6.67 6.88
CA HIS A 94 7.84 -7.89 6.79
C HIS A 94 6.84 -8.06 7.94
N ARG A 95 7.07 -7.42 9.10
CA ARG A 95 6.14 -7.43 10.24
C ARG A 95 4.82 -6.71 9.97
N LEU A 96 4.76 -5.89 8.94
CA LEU A 96 3.56 -5.17 8.48
C LEU A 96 2.75 -5.97 7.44
N HIS A 97 3.22 -7.15 7.04
CA HIS A 97 2.63 -7.95 5.96
C HIS A 97 2.36 -7.14 4.68
N PRO A 98 3.34 -6.39 4.15
CA PRO A 98 3.17 -5.67 2.90
C PRO A 98 2.96 -6.65 1.75
N ARG A 99 2.12 -6.24 0.78
CA ARG A 99 1.96 -6.95 -0.49
C ARG A 99 3.12 -6.69 -1.44
N TYR A 100 3.79 -5.54 -1.27
CA TYR A 100 4.92 -5.14 -2.09
C TYR A 100 5.85 -4.25 -1.26
N ILE A 101 7.16 -4.46 -1.44
CA ILE A 101 8.22 -3.70 -0.79
C ILE A 101 9.13 -3.16 -1.90
N SER A 102 9.38 -1.85 -1.90
CA SER A 102 10.38 -1.19 -2.74
C SER A 102 11.30 -0.35 -1.87
N ASP A 103 12.44 0.06 -2.39
CA ASP A 103 13.25 1.13 -1.78
C ASP A 103 12.87 2.51 -2.33
N ALA A 104 13.27 3.57 -1.62
CA ALA A 104 13.02 4.97 -1.97
C ALA A 104 14.02 5.57 -2.98
N ASP A 105 15.07 4.85 -3.37
CA ASP A 105 16.12 5.30 -4.30
C ASP A 105 15.70 5.14 -5.77
N GLY A 106 14.76 4.21 -6.05
CA GLY A 106 14.23 3.97 -7.39
C GLY A 106 13.24 5.02 -7.92
N ASP A 107 13.01 4.99 -9.25
CA ASP A 107 12.13 5.91 -10.00
C ASP A 107 10.61 5.74 -9.72
N PHE A 108 10.24 5.00 -8.67
CA PHE A 108 8.86 4.61 -8.29
C PHE A 108 8.01 3.95 -9.40
N SER A 109 8.57 3.67 -10.57
CA SER A 109 7.86 3.10 -11.73
C SER A 109 7.27 1.72 -11.42
N ASP A 110 8.01 0.87 -10.70
CA ASP A 110 7.51 -0.45 -10.28
C ASP A 110 6.39 -0.32 -9.24
N THR A 111 6.51 0.62 -8.30
CA THR A 111 5.45 0.98 -7.35
C THR A 111 4.16 1.37 -8.07
N ILE A 112 4.25 2.20 -9.12
CA ILE A 112 3.08 2.58 -9.93
C ILE A 112 2.49 1.38 -10.66
N ALA A 113 3.33 0.53 -11.29
CA ALA A 113 2.86 -0.67 -11.97
C ALA A 113 2.13 -1.64 -11.02
N VAL A 114 2.69 -1.87 -9.83
CA VAL A 114 2.07 -2.69 -8.78
C VAL A 114 0.78 -2.07 -8.28
N LEU A 115 0.77 -0.76 -8.04
CA LEU A 115 -0.44 -0.03 -7.65
C LEU A 115 -1.55 -0.17 -8.69
N SER A 116 -1.24 0.06 -9.97
CA SER A 116 -2.17 -0.13 -11.10
C SER A 116 -2.69 -1.57 -11.17
N LYS A 117 -1.82 -2.57 -10.95
CA LYS A 117 -2.22 -3.97 -10.88
C LYS A 117 -3.17 -4.23 -9.72
N MET A 118 -2.90 -3.68 -8.53
CA MET A 118 -3.74 -3.84 -7.35
C MET A 118 -5.12 -3.16 -7.51
N ILE A 119 -5.19 -2.04 -8.23
CA ILE A 119 -6.43 -1.35 -8.60
C ILE A 119 -7.20 -2.14 -9.66
N GLY A 120 -6.53 -2.54 -10.75
CA GLY A 120 -7.16 -3.29 -11.84
C GLY A 120 -7.72 -4.64 -11.37
N ASN A 121 -7.03 -5.31 -10.44
CA ASN A 121 -7.50 -6.57 -9.86
C ASN A 121 -8.56 -6.38 -8.77
N ALA A 122 -8.81 -5.16 -8.28
CA ALA A 122 -9.91 -4.86 -7.38
C ALA A 122 -11.28 -4.85 -8.10
N GLY A 123 -11.29 -4.74 -9.44
CA GLY A 123 -12.47 -4.91 -10.29
C GLY A 123 -12.76 -6.36 -10.70
N SER A 124 -11.90 -7.31 -10.31
CA SER A 124 -12.02 -8.73 -10.69
C SER A 124 -12.15 -9.61 -9.46
N HIS A 125 -13.18 -9.37 -8.65
CA HIS A 125 -13.73 -10.42 -7.80
C HIS A 125 -14.83 -11.14 -8.60
N ALA A 126 -14.43 -12.10 -9.43
CA ALA A 126 -15.33 -13.20 -9.75
C ALA A 126 -15.34 -14.12 -8.51
N PRO A 127 -16.49 -14.31 -7.84
CA PRO A 127 -16.59 -15.30 -6.78
C PRO A 127 -16.66 -16.69 -7.42
N GLY A 128 -15.80 -17.59 -6.95
CA GLY A 128 -15.93 -19.02 -7.22
C GLY A 128 -15.26 -19.50 -8.50
N GLU A 129 -13.98 -19.85 -8.41
CA GLU A 129 -13.54 -21.08 -9.06
C GLU A 129 -13.55 -22.16 -7.99
N LEU A 130 -14.74 -22.72 -7.80
CA LEU A 130 -14.93 -24.04 -7.21
C LEU A 130 -14.11 -24.97 -8.11
N ILE A 131 -12.95 -25.41 -7.62
CA ILE A 131 -12.28 -26.60 -8.15
C ILE A 131 -13.22 -27.78 -7.88
N ALA A 132 -14.20 -27.97 -8.76
CA ALA A 132 -14.89 -29.22 -8.92
C ALA A 132 -13.96 -30.12 -9.74
N ASP A 133 -13.44 -31.15 -9.08
CA ASP A 133 -12.95 -32.37 -9.73
C ASP A 133 -13.89 -32.80 -10.87
N PRO A 134 -13.32 -33.35 -11.94
CA PRO A 134 -13.91 -34.56 -12.49
C PRO A 134 -12.88 -35.67 -12.53
N ALA A 135 -13.18 -36.67 -11.70
CA ALA A 135 -12.73 -38.04 -11.85
C ALA A 135 -12.60 -38.45 -13.32
N HIS A 136 -11.42 -38.95 -13.67
CA HIS A 136 -11.19 -39.87 -14.77
C HIS A 136 -10.46 -41.04 -14.11
N GLY A 137 -11.00 -42.26 -14.04
CA GLY A 137 -11.67 -43.00 -15.10
C GLY A 137 -10.72 -44.11 -15.50
#